data_AF-A0A7X6P5Y0-F1
#
_entry.id   AF-A0A7X6P5Y0-F1
#
_cell.length_a   1.000
_cell.length_b   1.000
_cell.length_c   1.000
_cell.angle_alpha   90.00
_cell.angle_beta   90.00
_cell.angle_gamma   90.00
#
_symmetry.space_group_name_H-M   'P 1'
#
loop_
_entity.id
_entity.type
_entity.pdbx_description
1 polymer ?
#
loop_
_entity_poly.entity_id
_entity_poly.type
_entity_poly.pdbx_seq_one_letter_code
_entity_poly.pdbx_strand_id
1 'polypeptide(L)'
;MLKISKIPLRNSKKIALFTAAVAIFLSSVFIVFRPNSQTDSVLASSCDIFQPIDSLIMSRINSNKSVYQQVANETGVPWEVLAAVHYREFNNRRDINPYNNQGIYQMYSIYQSDARYKRLADKNTTVTNANFLEQTRYAARFIQDKARGNGTPIVKPRNLTANETDLNLIKNTLFSYNGRASSYAQQAQALGFNRTNQPFEGSPYVMNKFDCKRTSMNLITADGSNVANAKDTRLGAFTLFARLKGDSYWTSLQVDNLPGCAEATNTTVSCVWRVYNQNTKKYTYTVSFEERNRLVAQGYSYEGVAFFANNPVAQRAGNIPIYELRNNQNGSLLTANKLEYDTLKQHGWTDKGIAFYGNPSDSNAGYNVHRFYNPTTGAHAFARSATDINKLRSSGFTSEGVAFSTVTPRNQATTAPSGQVNVYRFGSMPGNTHFWTTDLNERDSMIRSGYRYEGVAWRAYRNTQSANISKPVYRLYSAPMKKHLFTADTNERDVLNRTSSWKSEGIAFHAAANNTGKPVHRIYLNSNHAHLFSTDTNERNALVRTGIGRDEGAAWYQP
;
A
#
# COMPACT_ATOMS: atom_id res chain seq x y z
N MET A 1 63.56 -12.92 19.36
CA MET A 1 64.00 -13.72 20.53
C MET A 1 63.08 -14.92 20.67
N LEU A 2 63.65 -16.12 20.59
CA LEU A 2 62.98 -17.41 20.79
C LEU A 2 62.41 -17.55 22.20
N LYS A 3 61.28 -18.26 22.34
CA LYS A 3 61.27 -19.58 23.03
C LYS A 3 59.93 -20.30 22.89
N ILE A 4 60.01 -21.46 22.25
CA ILE A 4 59.09 -22.58 22.36
C ILE A 4 59.51 -23.39 23.62
N SER A 5 58.54 -23.88 24.40
CA SER A 5 58.70 -25.02 25.31
C SER A 5 57.37 -25.80 25.35
N LYS A 6 57.26 -26.93 24.64
CA LYS A 6 57.47 -28.33 25.09
C LYS A 6 56.23 -28.97 25.77
N ILE A 7 55.43 -29.69 24.95
CA ILE A 7 55.18 -31.16 24.91
C ILE A 7 55.60 -31.94 26.19
N PRO A 8 54.86 -32.92 26.79
CA PRO A 8 54.44 -34.23 26.19
C PRO A 8 53.07 -34.82 26.61
N LEU A 9 52.34 -35.55 25.74
CA LEU A 9 52.45 -36.98 25.29
C LEU A 9 52.11 -38.05 26.33
N ARG A 10 51.13 -38.90 25.98
CA ARG A 10 51.09 -40.40 26.00
C ARG A 10 49.63 -40.87 26.13
N ASN A 11 49.13 -41.94 25.52
CA ASN A 11 49.64 -43.16 24.88
C ASN A 11 48.53 -43.62 23.90
N SER A 12 48.75 -44.06 22.66
CA SER A 12 49.62 -45.07 22.04
C SER A 12 48.97 -46.46 21.89
N LYS A 13 49.04 -46.97 20.63
CA LYS A 13 49.01 -48.37 20.14
C LYS A 13 47.61 -48.97 19.87
N LYS A 14 47.31 -49.70 18.78
CA LYS A 14 47.98 -50.26 17.57
C LYS A 14 46.80 -50.73 16.65
N ILE A 15 46.66 -50.33 15.39
CA ILE A 15 47.21 -50.88 14.13
C ILE A 15 46.97 -52.39 13.89
N ALA A 16 46.16 -52.67 12.85
CA ALA A 16 46.33 -53.64 11.74
C ALA A 16 45.03 -54.44 11.48
N LEU A 17 44.55 -54.67 10.27
CA LEU A 17 44.76 -54.18 8.90
C LEU A 17 43.67 -54.90 8.07
N PHE A 18 43.07 -54.27 7.06
CA PHE A 18 43.02 -54.78 5.68
C PHE A 18 42.08 -53.94 4.80
N THR A 19 42.70 -53.31 3.78
CA THR A 19 42.19 -53.06 2.42
C THR A 19 40.88 -52.30 2.20
N ALA A 20 40.99 -51.05 1.72
CA ALA A 20 40.53 -50.63 0.39
C ALA A 20 40.89 -49.15 0.15
N ALA A 21 41.23 -48.83 -1.10
CA ALA A 21 41.88 -47.61 -1.54
C ALA A 21 41.05 -46.32 -1.37
N VAL A 22 41.75 -45.23 -1.03
CA VAL A 22 41.33 -43.86 -1.27
C VAL A 22 41.70 -43.51 -2.71
N ALA A 23 40.71 -43.18 -3.54
CA ALA A 23 40.87 -42.28 -4.67
C ALA A 23 39.52 -41.61 -4.95
N ILE A 24 39.50 -40.30 -4.71
CA ILE A 24 38.47 -39.36 -5.13
C ILE A 24 38.37 -39.43 -6.66
N PHE A 25 37.20 -39.76 -7.22
CA PHE A 25 36.68 -39.21 -8.47
C PHE A 25 35.24 -39.70 -8.78
N LEU A 26 34.35 -38.73 -9.02
CA LEU A 26 33.13 -38.73 -9.86
C LEU A 26 32.35 -40.04 -10.10
N SER A 27 31.08 -40.10 -9.68
CA SER A 27 29.93 -40.38 -10.58
C SER A 27 28.58 -40.45 -9.85
N SER A 28 27.69 -39.54 -10.28
CA SER A 28 26.22 -39.67 -10.43
C SER A 28 25.39 -40.44 -9.40
N VAL A 29 24.65 -39.69 -8.58
CA VAL A 29 23.25 -40.02 -8.25
C VAL A 29 22.36 -38.94 -8.87
N PHE A 30 21.39 -39.39 -9.65
CA PHE A 30 20.44 -38.63 -10.44
C PHE A 30 19.73 -37.53 -9.63
N ILE A 31 20.10 -36.27 -9.88
CA ILE A 31 19.19 -35.14 -9.62
C ILE A 31 18.21 -35.13 -10.78
N VAL A 32 17.05 -35.74 -10.57
CA VAL A 32 15.87 -35.45 -11.39
C VAL A 32 15.52 -33.99 -11.14
N PHE A 33 15.99 -33.12 -12.04
CA PHE A 33 15.39 -31.81 -12.22
C PHE A 33 13.94 -32.04 -12.70
N ARG A 34 13.01 -32.06 -11.75
CA ARG A 34 11.61 -31.77 -12.09
C ARG A 34 11.56 -30.30 -12.52
N PRO A 35 11.05 -29.99 -13.72
CA PRO A 35 10.84 -28.61 -14.12
C PRO A 35 9.88 -27.97 -13.12
N ASN A 36 10.29 -26.82 -12.60
CA ASN A 36 9.47 -25.98 -11.76
C ASN A 36 8.36 -25.37 -12.63
N SER A 37 7.29 -26.13 -12.86
CA SER A 37 6.08 -25.69 -13.53
C SER A 37 4.91 -25.69 -12.55
N GLN A 38 5.01 -24.82 -11.54
CA GLN A 38 3.86 -24.03 -11.14
C GLN A 38 4.36 -22.59 -11.04
N THR A 39 4.00 -21.82 -12.05
CA THR A 39 3.72 -20.40 -11.83
C THR A 39 2.68 -20.35 -10.72
N ASP A 40 3.14 -20.29 -9.48
CA ASP A 40 2.37 -19.62 -8.45
C ASP A 40 2.26 -18.19 -8.95
N SER A 41 1.14 -17.92 -9.62
CA SER A 41 0.57 -16.59 -9.60
C SER A 41 0.70 -16.11 -8.17
N VAL A 42 1.60 -15.17 -7.93
CA VAL A 42 1.43 -14.26 -6.80
C VAL A 42 0.20 -13.44 -7.18
N LEU A 43 -0.97 -14.07 -7.06
CA LEU A 43 -2.16 -13.40 -6.62
C LEU A 43 -1.69 -12.74 -5.34
N ALA A 44 -1.42 -11.43 -5.43
CA ALA A 44 -1.30 -10.61 -4.26
C ALA A 44 -2.52 -10.96 -3.42
N SER A 45 -2.32 -11.68 -2.32
CA SER A 45 -3.39 -12.08 -1.44
C SER A 45 -4.00 -10.78 -0.95
N SER A 46 -5.13 -10.37 -1.54
CA SER A 46 -5.97 -9.33 -0.97
C SER A 46 -6.23 -9.79 0.46
N CYS A 47 -5.75 -9.04 1.45
CA CYS A 47 -6.14 -9.29 2.82
C CYS A 47 -7.61 -8.87 2.89
N ASP A 48 -8.53 -9.81 2.63
CA ASP A 48 -9.96 -9.55 2.71
C ASP A 48 -10.35 -9.49 4.19
N ILE A 49 -10.05 -8.35 4.80
CA ILE A 49 -10.50 -7.99 6.15
C ILE A 49 -11.93 -7.46 6.15
N PHE A 50 -12.51 -7.22 4.98
CA PHE A 50 -13.86 -6.70 4.84
C PHE A 50 -14.88 -7.84 4.79
N GLN A 51 -14.92 -8.61 5.87
CA GLN A 51 -16.01 -9.54 6.12
C GLN A 51 -17.17 -8.77 6.78
N PRO A 52 -18.43 -8.94 6.32
CA PRO A 52 -19.57 -8.38 7.03
C PRO A 52 -19.61 -8.91 8.45
N ILE A 53 -20.07 -8.08 9.40
CA ILE A 53 -20.33 -8.59 10.76
C ILE A 53 -21.37 -9.69 10.63
N ASP A 54 -21.10 -10.83 11.26
CA ASP A 54 -21.98 -11.99 11.27
C ASP A 54 -23.44 -11.58 11.58
N SER A 55 -24.38 -12.08 10.79
CA SER A 55 -25.79 -11.65 10.83
C SER A 55 -26.46 -11.95 12.16
N LEU A 56 -26.09 -13.05 12.83
CA LEU A 56 -26.59 -13.38 14.16
C LEU A 56 -26.04 -12.40 15.20
N ILE A 57 -24.76 -12.04 15.09
CA ILE A 57 -24.15 -11.02 15.96
C ILE A 57 -24.82 -9.66 15.75
N MET A 58 -25.03 -9.23 14.51
CA MET A 58 -25.72 -7.96 14.23
C MET A 58 -27.16 -7.96 14.70
N SER A 59 -27.89 -9.08 14.54
CA SER A 59 -29.23 -9.23 15.09
C SER A 59 -29.25 -9.00 16.60
N ARG A 60 -28.35 -9.66 17.34
CA ARG A 60 -28.23 -9.48 18.80
C ARG A 60 -27.86 -8.05 19.18
N ILE A 61 -26.91 -7.43 18.49
CA ILE A 61 -26.53 -6.04 18.74
C ILE A 61 -27.73 -5.12 18.55
N ASN A 62 -28.48 -5.27 17.45
CA ASN A 62 -29.65 -4.46 17.17
C ASN A 62 -30.76 -4.67 18.22
N SER A 63 -31.01 -5.91 18.65
CA SER A 63 -31.97 -6.22 19.72
C SER A 63 -31.55 -5.67 21.09
N ASN A 64 -30.25 -5.48 21.33
CA ASN A 64 -29.70 -4.94 22.57
C ASN A 64 -29.50 -3.40 22.52
N LYS A 65 -29.61 -2.77 21.34
CA LYS A 65 -29.09 -1.43 21.06
C LYS A 65 -29.69 -0.34 21.94
N SER A 66 -30.99 -0.40 22.21
CA SER A 66 -31.67 0.60 23.05
C SER A 66 -31.08 0.66 24.47
N VAL A 67 -30.76 -0.49 25.07
CA VAL A 67 -30.12 -0.56 26.39
C VAL A 67 -28.71 -0.02 26.34
N TYR A 68 -27.93 -0.35 25.30
CA TYR A 68 -26.59 0.22 25.15
C TYR A 68 -26.62 1.74 25.03
N GLN A 69 -27.55 2.29 24.24
CA GLN A 69 -27.71 3.73 24.06
C GLN A 69 -28.18 4.42 25.35
N GLN A 70 -29.10 3.79 26.07
CA GLN A 70 -29.54 4.28 27.37
C GLN A 70 -28.36 4.38 28.34
N VAL A 71 -27.59 3.30 28.51
CA VAL A 71 -26.45 3.30 29.43
C VAL A 71 -25.32 4.23 28.95
N ALA A 72 -25.13 4.37 27.64
CA ALA A 72 -24.20 5.33 27.08
C ALA A 72 -24.53 6.77 27.49
N ASN A 73 -25.82 7.15 27.45
CA ASN A 73 -26.28 8.45 27.90
C ASN A 73 -26.11 8.65 29.41
N GLU A 74 -26.31 7.59 30.20
CA GLU A 74 -26.18 7.64 31.66
C GLU A 74 -24.71 7.74 32.13
N THR A 75 -23.77 7.16 31.38
CA THR A 75 -22.41 6.91 31.88
C THR A 75 -21.30 7.55 31.05
N GLY A 76 -21.60 8.01 29.84
CA GLY A 76 -20.61 8.51 28.90
C GLY A 76 -19.75 7.45 28.22
N VAL A 77 -20.00 6.14 28.40
CA VAL A 77 -19.31 5.13 27.59
C VAL A 77 -20.00 5.04 26.22
N PRO A 78 -19.30 5.15 25.08
CA PRO A 78 -19.93 4.97 23.77
C PRO A 78 -20.68 3.64 23.69
N TRP A 79 -21.90 3.65 23.14
CA TRP A 79 -22.73 2.44 23.06
C TRP A 79 -22.05 1.35 22.21
N GLU A 80 -21.23 1.75 21.24
CA GLU A 80 -20.42 0.87 20.40
C GLU A 80 -19.34 0.14 21.21
N VAL A 81 -18.79 0.78 22.25
CA VAL A 81 -17.82 0.15 23.17
C VAL A 81 -18.53 -0.89 24.04
N LEU A 82 -19.72 -0.58 24.57
CA LEU A 82 -20.53 -1.53 25.34
C LEU A 82 -20.90 -2.77 24.51
N ALA A 83 -21.34 -2.56 23.27
CA ALA A 83 -21.66 -3.62 22.34
C ALA A 83 -20.43 -4.47 21.99
N ALA A 84 -19.27 -3.83 21.76
CA ALA A 84 -18.03 -4.52 21.41
C ALA A 84 -17.45 -5.36 22.55
N VAL A 85 -17.54 -4.87 23.79
CA VAL A 85 -17.17 -5.65 24.98
C VAL A 85 -18.12 -6.82 25.16
N HIS A 86 -19.44 -6.60 25.13
CA HIS A 86 -20.42 -7.69 25.26
C HIS A 86 -20.25 -8.75 24.15
N TYR A 87 -19.86 -8.34 22.93
CA TYR A 87 -19.50 -9.26 21.86
C TYR A 87 -18.32 -10.16 22.24
N ARG A 88 -17.21 -9.56 22.70
CA ARG A 88 -16.01 -10.31 23.00
C ARG A 88 -16.18 -11.24 24.20
N GLU A 89 -16.97 -10.83 25.17
CA GLU A 89 -17.21 -11.59 26.40
C GLU A 89 -18.26 -12.68 26.23
N PHE A 90 -19.33 -12.41 25.48
CA PHE A 90 -20.47 -13.33 25.43
C PHE A 90 -21.27 -13.29 24.12
N ASN A 91 -20.65 -12.88 23.00
CA ASN A 91 -21.27 -12.84 21.66
C ASN A 91 -22.62 -12.09 21.64
N ASN A 92 -22.74 -11.04 22.45
CA ASN A 92 -23.95 -10.24 22.66
C ASN A 92 -25.19 -11.04 23.12
N ARG A 93 -25.00 -12.23 23.65
CA ARG A 93 -26.08 -13.08 24.16
C ARG A 93 -26.63 -12.53 25.47
N ARG A 94 -27.94 -12.64 25.63
CA ARG A 94 -28.64 -12.29 26.88
C ARG A 94 -29.77 -13.26 27.19
N ASP A 95 -29.65 -14.49 26.72
CA ASP A 95 -30.60 -15.56 27.04
C ASP A 95 -30.36 -16.12 28.44
N ILE A 96 -29.09 -16.28 28.83
CA ILE A 96 -28.71 -16.87 30.12
C ILE A 96 -27.34 -16.38 30.57
N ASN A 97 -27.13 -16.27 31.89
CA ASN A 97 -25.82 -16.01 32.44
C ASN A 97 -24.87 -17.20 32.27
N PRO A 98 -23.57 -16.94 32.00
CA PRO A 98 -22.56 -17.98 31.85
C PRO A 98 -22.31 -18.74 33.16
N TYR A 99 -21.85 -19.99 33.04
CA TYR A 99 -21.69 -20.90 34.18
C TYR A 99 -20.63 -20.47 35.20
N ASN A 100 -19.74 -19.55 34.84
CA ASN A 100 -18.62 -19.11 35.67
C ASN A 100 -18.96 -18.00 36.68
N ASN A 101 -20.23 -17.62 36.79
CA ASN A 101 -20.73 -16.56 37.67
C ASN A 101 -20.15 -15.17 37.39
N GLN A 102 -19.69 -14.86 36.18
CA GLN A 102 -19.11 -13.55 35.88
C GLN A 102 -20.05 -12.65 35.08
N GLY A 103 -21.28 -13.10 34.85
CA GLY A 103 -22.28 -12.39 34.06
C GLY A 103 -21.89 -12.28 32.59
N ILE A 104 -22.74 -11.64 31.80
CA ILE A 104 -22.58 -11.53 30.33
C ILE A 104 -21.42 -10.62 29.89
N TYR A 105 -20.80 -9.90 30.83
CA TYR A 105 -19.62 -9.06 30.64
C TYR A 105 -18.36 -9.64 31.32
N GLN A 106 -18.43 -10.85 31.88
CA GLN A 106 -17.28 -11.56 32.46
C GLN A 106 -16.48 -10.75 33.50
N MET A 107 -17.18 -10.01 34.37
CA MET A 107 -16.56 -9.10 35.35
C MET A 107 -16.26 -9.80 36.68
N TYR A 108 -15.26 -10.68 36.70
CA TYR A 108 -14.88 -11.47 37.88
C TYR A 108 -14.63 -10.61 39.14
N SER A 109 -13.89 -9.51 39.01
CA SER A 109 -13.56 -8.67 40.18
C SER A 109 -14.81 -8.05 40.83
N ILE A 110 -15.79 -7.63 40.01
CA ILE A 110 -17.05 -7.08 40.50
C ILE A 110 -17.92 -8.18 41.11
N TYR A 111 -17.95 -9.36 40.49
CA TYR A 111 -18.62 -10.52 41.07
C TYR A 111 -18.09 -10.82 42.46
N GLN A 112 -16.78 -10.81 42.68
CA GLN A 112 -16.21 -11.10 43.99
C GLN A 112 -16.64 -10.08 45.06
N SER A 113 -16.76 -8.80 44.70
CA SER A 113 -16.87 -7.69 45.65
C SER A 113 -18.27 -7.09 45.83
N ASP A 114 -19.20 -7.24 44.88
CA ASP A 114 -20.52 -6.60 44.95
C ASP A 114 -21.66 -7.64 45.02
N ALA A 115 -22.33 -7.70 46.18
CA ALA A 115 -23.41 -8.65 46.44
C ALA A 115 -24.65 -8.44 45.54
N ARG A 116 -24.91 -7.22 45.05
CA ARG A 116 -25.98 -6.96 44.09
C ARG A 116 -25.61 -7.51 42.72
N TYR A 117 -24.37 -7.29 42.28
CA TYR A 117 -23.91 -7.87 41.02
C TYR A 117 -23.88 -9.40 41.05
N LYS A 118 -23.51 -10.03 42.18
CA LYS A 118 -23.58 -11.49 42.35
C LYS A 118 -24.96 -12.06 42.00
N ARG A 119 -26.04 -11.41 42.47
CA ARG A 119 -27.42 -11.83 42.17
C ARG A 119 -27.79 -11.64 40.70
N LEU A 120 -27.26 -10.61 40.05
CA LEU A 120 -27.51 -10.36 38.64
C LEU A 120 -26.76 -11.32 37.72
N ALA A 121 -25.57 -11.76 38.13
CA ALA A 121 -24.63 -12.55 37.35
C ALA A 121 -24.63 -14.05 37.70
N ASP A 122 -25.58 -14.50 38.53
CA ASP A 122 -25.63 -15.88 39.02
C ASP A 122 -25.77 -16.88 37.86
N LYS A 123 -24.99 -17.96 37.91
CA LYS A 123 -24.90 -18.92 36.80
C LYS A 123 -26.25 -19.48 36.40
N ASN A 124 -26.43 -19.72 35.10
CA ASN A 124 -27.62 -20.34 34.54
C ASN A 124 -28.95 -19.60 34.83
N THR A 125 -28.89 -18.32 35.23
CA THR A 125 -30.09 -17.49 35.41
C THR A 125 -30.44 -16.76 34.13
N THR A 126 -31.73 -16.64 33.84
CA THR A 126 -32.24 -15.90 32.68
C THR A 126 -31.93 -14.41 32.80
N VAL A 127 -31.39 -13.83 31.72
CA VAL A 127 -31.08 -12.40 31.66
C VAL A 127 -32.29 -11.64 31.11
N THR A 128 -33.18 -11.22 32.01
CA THR A 128 -34.33 -10.35 31.66
C THR A 128 -33.88 -8.97 31.18
N ASN A 129 -34.77 -8.16 30.59
CA ASN A 129 -34.43 -6.79 30.17
C ASN A 129 -33.91 -5.93 31.34
N ALA A 130 -34.50 -6.07 32.53
CA ALA A 130 -34.06 -5.35 33.73
C ALA A 130 -32.68 -5.84 34.20
N ASN A 131 -32.46 -7.16 34.19
CA ASN A 131 -31.15 -7.73 34.53
C ASN A 131 -30.08 -7.27 33.52
N PHE A 132 -30.38 -7.29 32.23
CA PHE A 132 -29.49 -6.84 31.15
C PHE A 132 -29.08 -5.38 31.31
N LEU A 133 -30.04 -4.50 31.60
CA LEU A 133 -29.80 -3.08 31.86
C LEU A 133 -28.83 -2.89 33.03
N GLU A 134 -29.08 -3.54 34.17
CA GLU A 134 -28.23 -3.42 35.35
C GLU A 134 -26.82 -3.99 35.13
N GLN A 135 -26.69 -5.17 34.52
CA GLN A 135 -25.37 -5.71 34.17
C GLN A 135 -24.61 -4.76 33.22
N THR A 136 -25.30 -4.13 32.27
CA THR A 136 -24.71 -3.15 31.35
C THR A 136 -24.26 -1.87 32.06
N ARG A 137 -25.01 -1.40 33.07
CA ARG A 137 -24.58 -0.28 33.94
C ARG A 137 -23.32 -0.62 34.74
N TYR A 138 -23.24 -1.82 35.29
CA TYR A 138 -22.01 -2.30 35.94
C TYR A 138 -20.83 -2.35 34.98
N ALA A 139 -21.03 -2.85 33.75
CA ALA A 139 -20.00 -2.89 32.72
C ALA A 139 -19.53 -1.50 32.31
N ALA A 140 -20.44 -0.55 32.14
CA ALA A 140 -20.09 0.83 31.81
C ALA A 140 -19.25 1.51 32.91
N ARG A 141 -19.61 1.32 34.18
CA ARG A 141 -18.80 1.82 35.31
C ARG A 141 -17.40 1.20 35.32
N PHE A 142 -17.33 -0.12 35.13
CA PHE A 142 -16.05 -0.84 35.06
C PHE A 142 -15.19 -0.35 33.88
N ILE A 143 -15.78 -0.10 32.71
CA ILE A 143 -15.08 0.49 31.55
C ILE A 143 -14.56 1.89 31.87
N GLN A 144 -15.35 2.73 32.53
CA GLN A 144 -14.91 4.06 32.96
C GLN A 144 -13.73 3.98 33.95
N ASP A 145 -13.73 3.02 34.88
CA ASP A 145 -12.56 2.77 35.75
C ASP A 145 -11.32 2.42 34.93
N LYS A 146 -11.46 1.59 33.89
CA LYS A 146 -10.35 1.24 32.99
C LYS A 146 -9.84 2.43 32.17
N ALA A 147 -10.70 3.38 31.80
CA ALA A 147 -10.34 4.57 31.03
C ALA A 147 -9.57 5.61 31.87
N ARG A 148 -9.90 5.70 33.17
CA ARG A 148 -9.17 6.52 34.14
C ARG A 148 -7.81 5.93 34.54
N GLY A 149 -7.60 4.64 34.30
CA GLY A 149 -6.36 3.94 34.64
C GLY A 149 -5.35 3.85 33.47
N ASN A 150 -4.07 3.65 33.82
CA ASN A 150 -2.96 3.32 32.91
C ASN A 150 -2.78 4.28 31.71
N GLY A 151 -1.94 5.30 31.86
CA GLY A 151 -1.55 6.19 30.77
C GLY A 151 -0.37 5.67 29.94
N THR A 152 -0.16 6.29 28.78
CA THR A 152 1.09 6.21 27.99
C THR A 152 1.47 7.64 27.59
N PRO A 153 2.66 7.90 27.03
CA PRO A 153 3.00 9.26 26.57
C PRO A 153 1.99 9.87 25.60
N ILE A 154 1.25 9.05 24.86
CA ILE A 154 0.24 9.48 23.88
C ILE A 154 -1.21 9.28 24.36
N VAL A 155 -1.42 8.76 25.58
CA VAL A 155 -2.76 8.54 26.16
C VAL A 155 -2.84 9.24 27.51
N LYS A 156 -3.73 10.24 27.60
CA LYS A 156 -4.08 10.89 28.86
C LYS A 156 -5.32 10.21 29.46
N PRO A 157 -5.20 9.49 30.60
CA PRO A 157 -6.34 8.81 31.20
C PRO A 157 -7.40 9.81 31.67
N ARG A 158 -8.66 9.51 31.36
CA ARG A 158 -9.85 10.29 31.76
C ARG A 158 -11.10 9.46 31.50
N ASN A 159 -12.25 9.98 31.93
CA ASN A 159 -13.53 9.39 31.56
C ASN A 159 -13.73 9.45 30.04
N LEU A 160 -14.32 8.39 29.50
CA LEU A 160 -14.87 8.38 28.15
C LEU A 160 -16.10 9.29 28.10
N THR A 161 -16.34 9.83 26.91
CA THR A 161 -17.58 10.54 26.56
C THR A 161 -18.42 9.72 25.59
N ALA A 162 -19.75 9.90 25.58
CA ALA A 162 -20.64 9.10 24.74
C ALA A 162 -20.31 9.22 23.24
N ASN A 163 -19.71 10.35 22.84
CA ASN A 163 -19.22 10.64 21.50
C ASN A 163 -17.67 10.70 21.45
N GLU A 164 -16.99 9.81 22.18
CA GLU A 164 -15.54 9.81 22.29
C GLU A 164 -14.83 9.81 20.93
N THR A 165 -13.88 10.73 20.76
CA THR A 165 -13.08 10.88 19.54
C THR A 165 -11.61 10.48 19.76
N ASP A 166 -11.15 10.37 21.01
CA ASP A 166 -9.81 9.91 21.33
C ASP A 166 -9.70 8.38 21.21
N LEU A 167 -9.26 7.96 20.03
CA LEU A 167 -9.07 6.55 19.69
C LEU A 167 -7.99 5.88 20.53
N ASN A 168 -6.96 6.62 20.95
CA ASN A 168 -5.90 6.07 21.77
C ASN A 168 -6.42 5.79 23.17
N LEU A 169 -7.28 6.66 23.71
CA LEU A 169 -8.00 6.41 24.96
C LEU A 169 -8.94 5.20 24.86
N ILE A 170 -9.71 5.07 23.77
CA ILE A 170 -10.61 3.91 23.57
C ILE A 170 -9.80 2.61 23.50
N LYS A 171 -8.76 2.54 22.66
CA LYS A 171 -7.89 1.36 22.57
C LYS A 171 -7.25 1.03 23.91
N ASN A 172 -6.69 2.04 24.59
CA ASN A 172 -6.07 1.89 25.89
C ASN A 172 -7.04 1.34 26.95
N THR A 173 -8.29 1.81 26.92
CA THR A 173 -9.37 1.32 27.78
C THR A 173 -9.68 -0.14 27.50
N LEU A 174 -9.83 -0.52 26.23
CA LEU A 174 -10.12 -1.90 25.82
C LEU A 174 -8.96 -2.86 26.14
N PHE A 175 -7.70 -2.43 25.99
CA PHE A 175 -6.54 -3.21 26.44
C PHE A 175 -6.57 -3.41 27.96
N SER A 176 -6.93 -2.38 28.73
CA SER A 176 -7.06 -2.47 30.18
C SER A 176 -8.27 -3.29 30.64
N TYR A 177 -9.34 -3.35 29.84
CA TYR A 177 -10.51 -4.20 30.10
C TYR A 177 -10.17 -5.68 29.94
N ASN A 178 -9.58 -6.05 28.80
CA ASN A 178 -9.13 -7.42 28.52
C ASN A 178 -8.03 -7.88 29.49
N GLY A 179 -7.14 -6.96 29.88
CA GLY A 179 -5.91 -7.28 30.59
C GLY A 179 -4.68 -7.09 29.69
N ARG A 180 -3.59 -6.67 30.33
CA ARG A 180 -2.30 -6.39 29.68
C ARG A 180 -1.33 -7.51 29.98
N ALA A 181 -0.75 -8.10 28.95
CA ALA A 181 0.20 -9.20 29.04
C ALA A 181 1.45 -8.92 28.20
N SER A 182 2.60 -9.43 28.64
CA SER A 182 3.87 -9.32 27.93
C SER A 182 3.81 -9.97 26.55
N SER A 183 3.04 -11.04 26.39
CA SER A 183 2.81 -11.72 25.11
C SER A 183 2.08 -10.84 24.09
N TYR A 184 1.13 -9.98 24.51
CA TYR A 184 0.52 -8.97 23.63
C TYR A 184 1.55 -7.93 23.18
N ALA A 185 2.48 -7.55 24.06
CA ALA A 185 3.54 -6.60 23.73
C ALA A 185 4.61 -7.17 22.80
N GLN A 186 4.97 -8.44 22.98
CA GLN A 186 5.83 -9.17 22.06
C GLN A 186 5.16 -9.29 20.67
N GLN A 187 3.87 -9.64 20.63
CA GLN A 187 3.13 -9.72 19.37
C GLN A 187 3.01 -8.34 18.70
N ALA A 188 2.76 -7.27 19.47
CA ALA A 188 2.73 -5.90 18.96
C ALA A 188 4.07 -5.52 18.31
N GLN A 189 5.17 -5.83 18.98
CA GLN A 189 6.49 -5.54 18.47
C GLN A 189 6.81 -6.36 17.21
N ALA A 190 6.44 -7.65 17.17
CA ALA A 190 6.61 -8.50 15.99
C ALA A 190 5.84 -7.96 14.77
N LEU A 191 4.73 -7.26 15.00
CA LEU A 191 3.93 -6.57 13.99
C LEU A 191 4.44 -5.14 13.67
N GLY A 192 5.56 -4.71 14.28
CA GLY A 192 6.20 -3.42 14.01
C GLY A 192 5.66 -2.23 14.81
N PHE A 193 4.87 -2.45 15.86
CA PHE A 193 4.34 -1.38 16.69
C PHE A 193 5.36 -0.87 17.71
N ASN A 194 5.30 0.43 18.02
CA ASN A 194 6.22 1.07 18.96
C ASN A 194 5.98 0.55 20.40
N ARG A 195 7.02 0.01 21.03
CA ARG A 195 6.93 -0.56 22.39
C ARG A 195 6.51 0.43 23.48
N THR A 196 6.73 1.73 23.30
CA THR A 196 6.43 2.75 24.31
C THR A 196 5.02 3.32 24.12
N ASN A 197 4.65 3.61 22.88
CA ASN A 197 3.39 4.31 22.56
C ASN A 197 2.26 3.35 22.19
N GLN A 198 2.60 2.16 21.69
CA GLN A 198 1.66 1.17 21.17
C GLN A 198 1.91 -0.26 21.73
N PRO A 199 2.22 -0.42 23.04
CA PRO A 199 2.69 -1.69 23.59
C PRO A 199 1.68 -2.84 23.50
N PHE A 200 0.39 -2.58 23.28
CA PHE A 200 -0.64 -3.63 23.34
C PHE A 200 -1.42 -3.81 22.04
N GLU A 201 -0.98 -3.20 20.93
CA GLU A 201 -1.60 -3.36 19.60
C GLU A 201 -1.58 -4.82 19.09
N GLY A 202 -0.81 -5.70 19.75
CA GLY A 202 -0.76 -7.14 19.56
C GLY A 202 -1.82 -7.94 20.33
N SER A 203 -2.81 -7.30 20.95
CA SER A 203 -3.94 -7.99 21.59
C SER A 203 -4.95 -8.48 20.53
N PRO A 204 -5.13 -9.80 20.33
CA PRO A 204 -6.18 -10.32 19.45
C PRO A 204 -7.59 -9.95 19.95
N TYR A 205 -7.78 -9.88 21.28
CA TYR A 205 -9.06 -9.46 21.85
C TYR A 205 -9.46 -8.06 21.38
N VAL A 206 -8.51 -7.13 21.26
CA VAL A 206 -8.82 -5.73 20.92
C VAL A 206 -8.70 -5.44 19.43
N MET A 207 -7.65 -5.92 18.77
CA MET A 207 -7.27 -5.47 17.42
C MET A 207 -7.37 -6.54 16.32
N ASN A 208 -7.82 -7.76 16.61
CA ASN A 208 -7.91 -8.78 15.55
C ASN A 208 -8.86 -8.35 14.43
N LYS A 209 -8.48 -8.71 13.20
CA LYS A 209 -9.11 -8.31 11.93
C LYS A 209 -9.21 -6.79 11.75
N PHE A 210 -8.33 -6.01 12.38
CA PHE A 210 -8.37 -4.55 12.26
C PHE A 210 -7.82 -4.03 10.93
N ASP A 211 -6.68 -4.56 10.50
CA ASP A 211 -5.97 -4.20 9.27
C ASP A 211 -5.18 -5.41 8.75
N CYS A 212 -4.45 -5.25 7.65
CA CYS A 212 -3.65 -6.36 7.09
C CYS A 212 -2.62 -6.92 8.08
N LYS A 213 -2.01 -6.07 8.91
CA LYS A 213 -1.05 -6.49 9.94
C LYS A 213 -1.72 -7.36 11.01
N ARG A 214 -3.03 -7.24 11.17
CA ARG A 214 -3.80 -7.87 12.25
C ARG A 214 -4.95 -8.73 11.75
N THR A 215 -4.83 -9.29 10.54
CA THR A 215 -5.84 -10.15 9.89
C THR A 215 -6.10 -11.49 10.60
N SER A 216 -5.08 -12.06 11.23
CA SER A 216 -5.13 -13.38 11.87
C SER A 216 -4.14 -13.43 13.05
N MET A 217 -4.51 -12.73 14.12
CA MET A 217 -3.70 -12.63 15.33
C MET A 217 -3.75 -13.93 16.13
N ASN A 218 -2.61 -14.30 16.74
CA ASN A 218 -2.52 -15.53 17.51
C ASN A 218 -3.27 -15.38 18.84
N LEU A 219 -4.06 -16.38 19.21
CA LEU A 219 -4.68 -16.48 20.52
C LEU A 219 -3.59 -16.59 21.60
N ILE A 220 -3.83 -15.95 22.71
CA ILE A 220 -3.04 -16.10 23.94
C ILE A 220 -4.03 -16.64 24.96
N THR A 221 -3.89 -17.93 25.27
CA THR A 221 -4.93 -18.73 25.92
C THR A 221 -4.94 -18.63 27.45
N ALA A 222 -3.97 -17.94 28.06
CA ALA A 222 -3.99 -17.51 29.46
C ALA A 222 -2.97 -16.39 29.73
N ASP A 223 -3.17 -15.65 30.82
CA ASP A 223 -2.22 -14.65 31.33
C ASP A 223 -0.83 -15.29 31.53
N GLY A 224 0.18 -14.79 30.81
CA GLY A 224 1.56 -15.28 30.89
C GLY A 224 1.89 -16.53 30.06
N SER A 225 0.98 -17.03 29.24
CA SER A 225 1.25 -18.18 28.36
C SER A 225 1.99 -17.79 27.07
N ASN A 226 2.76 -18.73 26.51
CA ASN A 226 3.31 -18.62 25.17
C ASN A 226 2.19 -18.46 24.14
N VAL A 227 2.48 -17.73 23.06
CA VAL A 227 1.57 -17.50 21.93
C VAL A 227 1.10 -18.86 21.39
N ALA A 228 -0.19 -19.16 21.49
CA ALA A 228 -0.73 -20.42 21.00
C ALA A 228 -0.68 -20.44 19.46
N ASN A 229 -0.48 -21.62 18.86
CA ASN A 229 -0.54 -21.80 17.40
C ASN A 229 -1.95 -21.59 16.82
N ALA A 230 -2.97 -21.38 17.67
CA ALA A 230 -4.35 -21.14 17.26
C ALA A 230 -4.60 -19.66 16.94
N LYS A 231 -5.37 -19.38 15.89
CA LYS A 231 -5.73 -18.03 15.43
C LYS A 231 -7.07 -17.58 16.00
N ASP A 232 -7.18 -16.30 16.39
CA ASP A 232 -8.49 -15.73 16.72
C ASP A 232 -9.26 -15.48 15.42
N THR A 233 -10.47 -16.03 15.32
CA THR A 233 -11.33 -15.87 14.15
C THR A 233 -12.37 -14.75 14.33
N ARG A 234 -12.53 -14.21 15.54
CA ARG A 234 -13.49 -13.17 15.88
C ARG A 234 -12.91 -11.77 15.63
N LEU A 235 -13.78 -10.78 15.43
CA LEU A 235 -13.33 -9.38 15.40
C LEU A 235 -12.73 -9.00 16.77
N GLY A 236 -11.75 -8.11 16.78
CA GLY A 236 -11.34 -7.44 18.01
C GLY A 236 -12.43 -6.51 18.54
N ALA A 237 -12.39 -6.15 19.82
CA ALA A 237 -13.31 -5.20 20.43
C ALA A 237 -13.22 -3.82 19.75
N PHE A 238 -12.00 -3.31 19.53
CA PHE A 238 -11.83 -2.04 18.83
C PHE A 238 -12.21 -2.16 17.36
N THR A 239 -11.98 -3.34 16.76
CA THR A 239 -12.44 -3.67 15.41
C THR A 239 -13.96 -3.54 15.29
N LEU A 240 -14.71 -4.22 16.16
CA LEU A 240 -16.17 -4.14 16.15
C LEU A 240 -16.68 -2.75 16.52
N PHE A 241 -16.09 -2.08 17.52
CA PHE A 241 -16.42 -0.69 17.87
C PHE A 241 -16.42 0.20 16.63
N ALA A 242 -15.31 0.19 15.88
CA ALA A 242 -15.17 1.09 14.77
C ALA A 242 -15.98 0.64 13.53
N ARG A 243 -16.25 -0.66 13.34
CA ARG A 243 -17.26 -1.13 12.38
C ARG A 243 -18.68 -0.67 12.73
N LEU A 244 -19.05 -0.62 14.01
CA LEU A 244 -20.37 -0.14 14.47
C LEU A 244 -20.56 1.38 14.32
N LYS A 245 -19.47 2.15 14.36
CA LYS A 245 -19.48 3.57 13.96
C LYS A 245 -19.73 3.77 12.46
N GLY A 246 -19.60 2.71 11.67
CA GLY A 246 -19.83 2.67 10.24
C GLY A 246 -18.57 2.24 9.48
N ASP A 247 -18.76 1.55 8.35
CA ASP A 247 -17.66 1.07 7.52
C ASP A 247 -16.78 2.22 6.99
N SER A 248 -17.34 3.43 6.81
CA SER A 248 -16.61 4.65 6.48
C SER A 248 -15.72 5.15 7.62
N TYR A 249 -16.22 5.10 8.86
CA TYR A 249 -15.45 5.43 10.06
C TYR A 249 -14.33 4.40 10.26
N TRP A 250 -14.66 3.11 10.20
CA TRP A 250 -13.70 2.01 10.23
C TRP A 250 -12.55 2.18 9.24
N THR A 251 -12.92 2.40 7.99
CA THR A 251 -12.00 2.66 6.88
C THR A 251 -11.12 3.88 7.13
N SER A 252 -11.65 4.92 7.78
CA SER A 252 -10.88 6.12 8.16
C SER A 252 -9.85 5.89 9.28
N LEU A 253 -9.89 4.73 9.97
CA LEU A 253 -8.95 4.40 11.05
C LEU A 253 -7.85 3.42 10.64
N GLN A 254 -7.99 2.77 9.48
CA GLN A 254 -6.99 1.83 8.97
C GLN A 254 -5.80 2.61 8.40
N VAL A 255 -4.72 2.66 9.17
CA VAL A 255 -3.47 3.33 8.79
C VAL A 255 -2.83 2.70 7.54
N ASP A 256 -3.16 1.44 7.23
CA ASP A 256 -2.49 0.66 6.18
C ASP A 256 -3.40 0.05 5.10
N ASN A 257 -4.67 0.43 4.96
CA ASN A 257 -5.53 -0.22 3.94
C ASN A 257 -6.68 0.63 3.38
N LEU A 258 -6.48 1.15 2.17
CA LEU A 258 -7.56 1.40 1.23
C LEU A 258 -7.10 1.03 -0.19
N PRO A 259 -7.94 0.38 -1.02
CA PRO A 259 -7.58 0.01 -2.39
C PRO A 259 -7.16 1.26 -3.17
N GLY A 260 -5.97 1.18 -3.80
CA GLY A 260 -5.43 2.25 -4.63
C GLY A 260 -4.47 3.21 -3.93
N CYS A 261 -4.02 2.98 -2.69
CA CYS A 261 -2.97 3.81 -2.07
C CYS A 261 -1.75 3.02 -1.53
N ALA A 262 -1.66 1.70 -1.76
CA ALA A 262 -0.48 0.90 -1.39
C ALA A 262 0.82 1.35 -2.09
N GLU A 263 0.70 2.16 -3.16
CA GLU A 263 1.81 2.72 -3.93
C GLU A 263 2.31 4.08 -3.39
N ALA A 264 1.60 4.69 -2.44
CA ALA A 264 1.98 5.96 -1.80
C ALA A 264 2.95 5.69 -0.63
N THR A 265 4.24 5.52 -0.94
CA THR A 265 5.29 5.50 0.09
C THR A 265 5.48 6.90 0.69
N ASN A 266 5.79 6.97 1.99
CA ASN A 266 5.92 8.16 2.85
C ASN A 266 6.80 9.35 2.38
N THR A 267 7.31 9.41 1.14
CA THR A 267 8.18 10.50 0.72
C THR A 267 8.07 10.96 -0.73
N THR A 268 7.22 10.39 -1.62
CA THR A 268 7.27 10.80 -3.06
C THR A 268 5.94 10.85 -3.80
N VAL A 269 5.00 9.94 -3.55
CA VAL A 269 3.70 9.87 -4.26
C VAL A 269 2.57 9.94 -3.25
N SER A 270 1.54 10.72 -3.56
CA SER A 270 0.33 10.89 -2.76
C SER A 270 -0.91 10.50 -3.57
N CYS A 271 -1.89 9.92 -2.89
CA CYS A 271 -3.23 9.78 -3.42
C CYS A 271 -3.96 11.13 -3.39
N VAL A 272 -4.65 11.46 -4.48
CA VAL A 272 -5.59 12.58 -4.52
C VAL A 272 -7.00 12.01 -4.47
N TRP A 273 -7.67 12.22 -3.34
CA TRP A 273 -9.03 11.76 -3.11
C TRP A 273 -10.04 12.74 -3.66
N ARG A 274 -11.12 12.22 -4.28
CA ARG A 274 -12.26 13.02 -4.72
C ARG A 274 -13.43 12.83 -3.78
N VAL A 275 -13.96 13.95 -3.29
CA VAL A 275 -15.20 14.01 -2.50
C VAL A 275 -16.18 14.95 -3.17
N TYR A 276 -17.46 14.62 -3.12
CA TYR A 276 -18.52 15.31 -3.86
C TYR A 276 -19.60 15.85 -2.92
N ASN A 277 -19.92 17.13 -3.04
CA ASN A 277 -21.02 17.74 -2.30
C ASN A 277 -22.32 17.61 -3.09
N GLN A 278 -23.27 16.82 -2.59
CA GLN A 278 -24.58 16.63 -3.24
C GLN A 278 -25.43 17.90 -3.30
N ASN A 279 -25.25 18.83 -2.37
CA ASN A 279 -26.02 20.07 -2.28
C ASN A 279 -25.49 21.13 -3.25
N THR A 280 -24.18 21.32 -3.30
CA THR A 280 -23.55 22.34 -4.16
C THR A 280 -23.17 21.82 -5.54
N LYS A 281 -23.22 20.50 -5.75
CA LYS A 281 -22.78 19.80 -6.97
C LYS A 281 -21.29 20.06 -7.31
N LYS A 282 -20.47 20.36 -6.29
CA LYS A 282 -19.04 20.64 -6.43
C LYS A 282 -18.18 19.45 -5.98
N TYR A 283 -17.05 19.26 -6.66
CA TYR A 283 -16.02 18.30 -6.28
C TYR A 283 -14.92 19.00 -5.47
N THR A 284 -14.37 18.30 -4.49
CA THR A 284 -13.15 18.68 -3.79
C THR A 284 -12.13 17.55 -3.94
N TYR A 285 -10.88 17.94 -4.16
CA TYR A 285 -9.76 17.03 -4.34
C TYR A 285 -8.73 17.35 -3.27
N THR A 286 -8.29 16.35 -2.53
CA THR A 286 -7.36 16.58 -1.42
C THR A 286 -6.37 15.42 -1.28
N VAL A 287 -5.13 15.75 -0.94
CA VAL A 287 -4.11 14.81 -0.46
C VAL A 287 -4.11 14.73 1.08
N SER A 288 -4.91 15.57 1.75
CA SER A 288 -5.02 15.57 3.20
C SER A 288 -6.09 14.57 3.65
N PHE A 289 -5.65 13.59 4.42
CA PHE A 289 -6.52 12.60 5.04
C PHE A 289 -7.54 13.26 5.99
N GLU A 290 -7.08 14.26 6.75
CA GLU A 290 -7.90 15.03 7.70
C GLU A 290 -9.00 15.81 6.98
N GLU A 291 -8.66 16.48 5.88
CA GLU A 291 -9.64 17.24 5.11
C GLU A 291 -10.70 16.34 4.49
N ARG A 292 -10.28 15.25 3.85
CA ARG A 292 -11.21 14.27 3.26
C ARG A 292 -12.20 13.79 4.32
N ASN A 293 -11.72 13.43 5.50
CA ASN A 293 -12.56 12.93 6.59
C ASN A 293 -13.50 14.01 7.12
N ARG A 294 -13.02 15.25 7.28
CA ARG A 294 -13.85 16.39 7.68
C ARG A 294 -15.00 16.63 6.70
N LEU A 295 -14.74 16.55 5.39
CA LEU A 295 -15.76 16.75 4.35
C LEU A 295 -16.79 15.62 4.32
N VAL A 296 -16.34 14.36 4.46
CA VAL A 296 -17.26 13.21 4.55
C VAL A 296 -18.14 13.29 5.80
N ALA A 297 -17.58 13.68 6.94
CA ALA A 297 -18.36 13.91 8.17
C ALA A 297 -19.39 15.04 8.02
N GLN A 298 -19.17 15.98 7.09
CA GLN A 298 -20.11 17.04 6.72
C GLN A 298 -21.14 16.61 5.66
N GLY A 299 -21.22 15.32 5.33
CA GLY A 299 -22.20 14.76 4.40
C GLY A 299 -21.77 14.73 2.93
N TYR A 300 -20.50 15.00 2.61
CA TYR A 300 -19.98 14.84 1.25
C TYR A 300 -19.85 13.34 0.91
N SER A 301 -20.17 12.98 -0.33
CA SER A 301 -19.97 11.62 -0.85
C SER A 301 -18.49 11.39 -1.14
N TYR A 302 -17.89 10.33 -0.59
CA TYR A 302 -16.55 9.90 -0.95
C TYR A 302 -16.58 9.08 -2.24
N GLU A 303 -15.85 9.52 -3.27
CA GLU A 303 -15.81 8.86 -4.58
C GLU A 303 -14.51 8.07 -4.84
N GLY A 304 -13.64 7.95 -3.83
CA GLY A 304 -12.39 7.18 -3.95
C GLY A 304 -11.18 8.02 -4.33
N VAL A 305 -10.15 7.33 -4.84
CA VAL A 305 -8.92 7.94 -5.39
C VAL A 305 -9.21 8.37 -6.83
N ALA A 306 -9.12 9.67 -7.12
CA ALA A 306 -9.26 10.17 -8.48
C ALA A 306 -7.99 9.89 -9.30
N PHE A 307 -6.84 10.16 -8.70
CA PHE A 307 -5.53 9.95 -9.31
C PHE A 307 -4.40 10.02 -8.27
N PHE A 308 -3.20 9.71 -8.73
CA PHE A 308 -1.95 9.86 -7.99
C PHE A 308 -1.23 11.14 -8.41
N ALA A 309 -0.58 11.78 -7.45
CA ALA A 309 0.24 12.97 -7.66
C ALA A 309 1.57 12.85 -6.89
N ASN A 310 2.57 13.65 -7.25
CA ASN A 310 3.79 13.76 -6.46
C ASN A 310 3.51 14.55 -5.18
N ASN A 311 4.12 14.12 -4.07
CA ASN A 311 3.88 14.68 -2.75
C ASN A 311 4.38 16.14 -2.67
N PRO A 312 3.61 17.09 -2.08
CA PRO A 312 4.03 18.48 -1.92
C PRO A 312 5.36 18.68 -1.16
N VAL A 313 5.81 17.74 -0.32
CA VAL A 313 7.11 17.84 0.37
C VAL A 313 8.27 17.23 -0.42
N ALA A 314 8.03 16.73 -1.63
CA ALA A 314 8.99 15.97 -2.43
C ALA A 314 9.03 16.43 -3.90
N GLN A 315 9.03 17.75 -4.11
CA GLN A 315 9.14 18.34 -5.44
C GLN A 315 10.37 17.81 -6.19
N ARG A 316 10.17 17.44 -7.46
CA ARG A 316 11.25 17.05 -8.39
C ARG A 316 11.40 18.09 -9.50
N ALA A 317 12.58 18.14 -10.09
CA ALA A 317 12.85 18.98 -11.26
C ALA A 317 11.88 18.62 -12.40
N GLY A 318 11.21 19.64 -12.98
CA GLY A 318 10.23 19.47 -14.05
C GLY A 318 8.80 19.14 -13.59
N ASN A 319 8.53 19.00 -12.29
CA ASN A 319 7.16 18.91 -11.82
C ASN A 319 6.40 20.24 -11.99
N ILE A 320 5.10 20.12 -12.27
CA ILE A 320 4.18 21.26 -12.30
C ILE A 320 3.43 21.37 -10.97
N PRO A 321 3.41 22.53 -10.32
CA PRO A 321 2.65 22.74 -9.10
C PRO A 321 1.14 22.81 -9.42
N ILE A 322 0.33 22.11 -8.64
CA ILE A 322 -1.11 22.30 -8.63
C ILE A 322 -1.43 23.12 -7.38
N TYR A 323 -1.80 24.37 -7.62
CA TYR A 323 -2.16 25.33 -6.59
C TYR A 323 -3.58 25.11 -6.10
N GLU A 324 -3.81 25.37 -4.83
CA GLU A 324 -5.14 25.40 -4.24
C GLU A 324 -5.52 26.81 -3.81
N LEU A 325 -6.71 27.25 -4.21
CA LEU A 325 -7.32 28.48 -3.72
C LEU A 325 -8.70 28.20 -3.14
N ARG A 326 -9.09 29.00 -2.14
CA ARG A 326 -10.44 28.97 -1.56
C ARG A 326 -11.08 30.35 -1.53
N ASN A 327 -12.40 30.40 -1.52
CA ASN A 327 -13.15 31.63 -1.29
C ASN A 327 -14.16 31.47 -0.14
N ASN A 328 -14.73 32.60 0.29
CA ASN A 328 -15.65 32.67 1.43
C ASN A 328 -17.05 32.08 1.14
N GLN A 329 -17.31 31.63 -0.09
CA GLN A 329 -18.57 31.02 -0.54
C GLN A 329 -18.45 29.50 -0.71
N ASN A 330 -17.56 28.85 0.06
CA ASN A 330 -17.24 27.43 -0.04
C ASN A 330 -16.71 26.99 -1.43
N GLY A 331 -16.17 27.92 -2.21
CA GLY A 331 -15.45 27.64 -3.45
C GLY A 331 -14.05 27.10 -3.15
N SER A 332 -13.68 26.02 -3.83
CA SER A 332 -12.33 25.48 -3.87
C SER A 332 -11.95 25.29 -5.33
N LEU A 333 -10.76 25.74 -5.70
CA LEU A 333 -10.19 25.56 -7.04
C LEU A 333 -8.80 24.94 -6.91
N LEU A 334 -8.55 23.94 -7.74
CA LEU A 334 -7.20 23.48 -8.04
C LEU A 334 -6.79 23.90 -9.44
N THR A 335 -5.59 24.44 -9.58
CA THR A 335 -5.07 24.87 -10.89
C THR A 335 -3.58 24.63 -11.06
N ALA A 336 -3.21 24.14 -12.25
CA ALA A 336 -1.82 24.12 -12.72
C ALA A 336 -1.45 25.43 -13.46
N ASN A 337 -2.42 26.31 -13.72
CA ASN A 337 -2.20 27.56 -14.44
C ASN A 337 -1.79 28.66 -13.45
N LYS A 338 -0.52 29.07 -13.52
CA LYS A 338 0.03 30.11 -12.64
C LYS A 338 -0.66 31.47 -12.80
N LEU A 339 -1.08 31.83 -14.01
CA LEU A 339 -1.79 33.08 -14.27
C LEU A 339 -3.17 33.06 -13.61
N GLU A 340 -3.93 31.98 -13.75
CA GLU A 340 -5.22 31.82 -13.09
C GLU A 340 -5.09 31.91 -11.56
N TYR A 341 -4.07 31.26 -11.00
CA TYR A 341 -3.74 31.35 -9.58
C TYR A 341 -3.44 32.79 -9.13
N ASP A 342 -2.58 33.52 -9.86
CA ASP A 342 -2.21 34.88 -9.50
C ASP A 342 -3.40 35.84 -9.61
N THR A 343 -4.20 35.71 -10.67
CA THR A 343 -5.41 36.52 -10.86
C THR A 343 -6.41 36.29 -9.74
N LEU A 344 -6.69 35.04 -9.35
CA LEU A 344 -7.67 34.76 -8.29
C LEU A 344 -7.20 35.29 -6.93
N LYS A 345 -5.89 35.21 -6.63
CA LYS A 345 -5.31 35.83 -5.43
C LYS A 345 -5.52 37.34 -5.40
N GLN A 346 -5.29 38.03 -6.52
CA GLN A 346 -5.54 39.47 -6.62
C GLN A 346 -7.02 39.81 -6.40
N HIS A 347 -7.93 38.90 -6.76
CA HIS A 347 -9.37 39.06 -6.59
C HIS A 347 -9.90 38.47 -5.25
N GLY A 348 -9.04 38.37 -4.24
CA GLY A 348 -9.45 38.07 -2.86
C GLY A 348 -9.65 36.58 -2.55
N TRP A 349 -9.26 35.66 -3.43
CA TRP A 349 -9.21 34.25 -3.07
C TRP A 349 -8.07 34.00 -2.07
N THR A 350 -8.35 33.18 -1.07
CA THR A 350 -7.37 32.73 -0.08
C THR A 350 -6.47 31.68 -0.71
N ASP A 351 -5.18 31.99 -0.76
CA ASP A 351 -4.11 31.07 -1.14
C ASP A 351 -3.96 29.95 -0.10
N LYS A 352 -4.02 28.69 -0.55
CA LYS A 352 -3.73 27.51 0.27
C LYS A 352 -2.39 26.86 -0.08
N GLY A 353 -1.62 27.47 -0.99
CA GLY A 353 -0.33 26.97 -1.44
C GLY A 353 -0.45 25.87 -2.48
N ILE A 354 0.53 24.99 -2.52
CA ILE A 354 0.61 23.87 -3.45
C ILE A 354 -0.09 22.66 -2.81
N ALA A 355 -1.16 22.18 -3.41
CA ALA A 355 -1.86 20.99 -2.94
C ALA A 355 -1.06 19.71 -3.25
N PHE A 356 -0.48 19.64 -4.45
CA PHE A 356 0.37 18.54 -4.90
C PHE A 356 1.12 18.94 -6.18
N TYR A 357 2.03 18.07 -6.63
CA TYR A 357 2.75 18.24 -7.88
C TYR A 357 2.30 17.22 -8.93
N GLY A 358 2.06 17.68 -10.15
CA GLY A 358 1.83 16.85 -11.33
C GLY A 358 3.08 16.78 -12.21
N ASN A 359 2.97 16.05 -13.31
CA ASN A 359 3.96 16.06 -14.39
C ASN A 359 3.39 16.77 -15.63
N PRO A 360 4.24 17.34 -16.51
CA PRO A 360 3.81 17.84 -17.81
C PRO A 360 3.00 16.79 -18.59
N SER A 361 2.01 17.23 -19.38
CA SER A 361 1.10 16.34 -20.13
C SER A 361 1.81 15.48 -21.19
N ASP A 362 2.99 15.89 -21.63
CA ASP A 362 3.88 15.20 -22.57
C ASP A 362 4.98 14.37 -21.88
N SER A 363 5.01 14.35 -20.54
CA SER A 363 6.08 13.67 -19.78
C SER A 363 6.04 12.15 -19.82
N ASN A 364 4.91 11.54 -20.24
CA ASN A 364 4.65 10.09 -20.16
C ASN A 364 4.84 9.48 -18.75
N ALA A 365 4.93 10.30 -17.69
CA ALA A 365 5.12 9.85 -16.31
C ALA A 365 3.87 9.14 -15.73
N GLY A 366 2.72 9.39 -16.36
CA GLY A 366 1.42 8.86 -15.99
C GLY A 366 0.41 9.03 -17.12
N TYR A 367 -0.87 8.84 -16.78
CA TYR A 367 -1.97 9.23 -17.66
C TYR A 367 -2.33 10.71 -17.48
N ASN A 368 -2.88 11.29 -18.54
CA ASN A 368 -3.39 12.66 -18.54
C ASN A 368 -4.65 12.80 -17.68
N VAL A 369 -4.68 13.85 -16.88
CA VAL A 369 -5.83 14.30 -16.10
C VAL A 369 -6.42 15.52 -16.79
N HIS A 370 -7.67 15.39 -17.20
CA HIS A 370 -8.42 16.45 -17.85
C HIS A 370 -9.18 17.25 -16.80
N ARG A 371 -9.15 18.59 -16.94
CA ARG A 371 -10.00 19.49 -16.15
C ARG A 371 -11.30 19.76 -16.90
N PHE A 372 -12.37 19.87 -16.15
CA PHE A 372 -13.71 20.09 -16.65
C PHE A 372 -14.38 21.20 -15.86
N TYR A 373 -15.18 22.01 -16.53
CA TYR A 373 -15.94 23.11 -15.93
C TYR A 373 -17.43 22.96 -16.21
N ASN A 374 -18.26 23.13 -15.18
CA ASN A 374 -19.71 23.23 -15.32
C ASN A 374 -20.13 24.69 -15.12
N PRO A 375 -20.61 25.39 -16.18
CA PRO A 375 -20.98 26.80 -16.08
C PRO A 375 -22.25 27.06 -15.24
N THR A 376 -23.12 26.06 -15.09
CA THR A 376 -24.34 26.19 -14.28
C THR A 376 -24.05 26.19 -12.79
N THR A 377 -23.10 25.36 -12.34
CA THR A 377 -22.77 25.21 -10.90
C THR A 377 -21.48 25.93 -10.49
N GLY A 378 -20.69 26.39 -11.47
CA GLY A 378 -19.33 26.88 -11.27
C GLY A 378 -18.37 25.79 -10.77
N ALA A 379 -18.71 24.51 -10.92
CA ALA A 379 -17.91 23.40 -10.42
C ALA A 379 -16.77 23.06 -11.39
N HIS A 380 -15.59 22.79 -10.83
CA HIS A 380 -14.51 22.13 -11.55
C HIS A 380 -14.45 20.66 -11.18
N ALA A 381 -14.08 19.82 -12.13
CA ALA A 381 -13.83 18.40 -11.94
C ALA A 381 -12.58 17.97 -12.69
N PHE A 382 -11.95 16.90 -12.20
CA PHE A 382 -10.86 16.23 -12.85
C PHE A 382 -11.28 14.80 -13.16
N ALA A 383 -11.01 14.38 -14.39
CA ALA A 383 -11.26 13.02 -14.84
C ALA A 383 -10.12 12.53 -15.74
N ARG A 384 -9.96 11.21 -15.77
CA ARG A 384 -8.89 10.54 -16.51
C ARG A 384 -9.32 9.29 -17.26
N SER A 385 -10.46 8.70 -16.90
CA SER A 385 -11.02 7.55 -17.62
C SER A 385 -12.06 8.04 -18.63
N ALA A 386 -12.15 7.37 -19.78
CA ALA A 386 -13.19 7.68 -20.78
C ALA A 386 -14.60 7.62 -20.17
N THR A 387 -14.85 6.66 -19.27
CA THR A 387 -16.11 6.51 -18.56
C THR A 387 -16.44 7.72 -17.68
N ASP A 388 -15.49 8.17 -16.85
CA ASP A 388 -15.69 9.31 -15.95
C ASP A 388 -15.80 10.64 -16.72
N ILE A 389 -15.03 10.78 -17.80
CA ILE A 389 -15.15 11.90 -18.74
C ILE A 389 -16.55 11.95 -19.38
N ASN A 390 -17.06 10.82 -19.86
CA ASN A 390 -18.39 10.76 -20.47
C ASN A 390 -19.50 11.07 -19.44
N LYS A 391 -19.35 10.58 -18.20
CA LYS A 391 -20.25 10.91 -17.09
C LYS A 391 -20.27 12.41 -16.77
N LEU A 392 -19.10 13.06 -16.76
CA LEU A 392 -19.03 14.51 -16.54
C LEU A 392 -19.70 15.28 -17.68
N ARG A 393 -19.45 14.90 -18.93
CA ARG A 393 -20.08 15.52 -20.11
C ARG A 393 -21.60 15.38 -20.08
N SER A 394 -22.12 14.20 -19.77
CA SER A 394 -23.57 13.99 -19.63
C SER A 394 -24.18 14.77 -18.46
N SER A 395 -23.35 15.23 -17.52
CA SER A 395 -23.74 16.06 -16.36
C SER A 395 -23.51 17.55 -16.60
N GLY A 396 -23.34 17.99 -17.85
CA GLY A 396 -23.22 19.40 -18.22
C GLY A 396 -21.83 20.01 -18.02
N PHE A 397 -20.79 19.19 -17.85
CA PHE A 397 -19.41 19.67 -17.80
C PHE A 397 -18.78 19.75 -19.19
N THR A 398 -18.06 20.84 -19.45
CA THR A 398 -17.24 21.05 -20.64
C THR A 398 -15.77 20.79 -20.32
N SER A 399 -15.06 20.10 -21.21
CA SER A 399 -13.62 19.85 -21.07
C SER A 399 -12.83 21.13 -21.29
N GLU A 400 -11.95 21.48 -20.35
CA GLU A 400 -10.97 22.57 -20.47
C GLU A 400 -9.61 22.06 -20.99
N GLY A 401 -9.47 20.75 -21.20
CA GLY A 401 -8.27 20.12 -21.74
C GLY A 401 -7.46 19.37 -20.68
N VAL A 402 -6.26 18.94 -21.05
CA VAL A 402 -5.34 18.26 -20.12
C VAL A 402 -4.72 19.29 -19.19
N ALA A 403 -4.91 19.13 -17.88
CA ALA A 403 -4.33 20.00 -16.88
C ALA A 403 -2.92 19.55 -16.46
N PHE A 404 -2.72 18.25 -16.30
CA PHE A 404 -1.45 17.64 -15.93
C PHE A 404 -1.46 16.14 -16.23
N SER A 405 -0.30 15.50 -16.16
CA SER A 405 -0.14 14.04 -16.12
C SER A 405 0.15 13.57 -14.70
N THR A 406 -0.35 12.38 -14.36
CA THR A 406 -0.16 11.74 -13.05
C THR A 406 1.25 11.18 -12.87
N VAL A 407 1.51 10.61 -11.70
CA VAL A 407 2.62 9.69 -11.46
C VAL A 407 2.03 8.31 -11.22
N THR A 408 2.44 7.27 -11.97
CA THR A 408 2.03 5.90 -11.64
C THR A 408 3.19 4.92 -11.74
N PRO A 409 3.32 3.98 -10.79
CA PRO A 409 4.14 2.77 -10.93
C PRO A 409 3.70 1.88 -12.09
N ARG A 410 2.40 1.86 -12.44
CA ARG A 410 1.88 1.08 -13.58
C ARG A 410 1.42 2.01 -14.69
N ASN A 411 2.37 2.44 -15.51
CA ASN A 411 2.02 3.10 -16.77
C ASN A 411 1.33 2.10 -17.71
N GLN A 412 0.06 2.38 -18.02
CA GLN A 412 -0.70 1.75 -19.10
C GLN A 412 -0.24 2.32 -20.45
N ALA A 413 1.03 2.07 -20.80
CA ALA A 413 1.38 1.99 -22.20
C ALA A 413 0.35 1.11 -22.90
N THR A 414 -0.12 1.50 -24.10
CA THR A 414 -1.06 0.68 -24.86
C THR A 414 -0.54 -0.75 -24.91
N THR A 415 -1.38 -1.69 -24.49
CA THR A 415 -0.97 -3.10 -24.40
C THR A 415 -0.44 -3.52 -25.76
N ALA A 416 0.76 -4.10 -25.78
CA ALA A 416 1.31 -4.63 -27.01
C ALA A 416 0.32 -5.68 -27.58
N PRO A 417 0.18 -5.79 -28.92
CA PRO A 417 -0.62 -6.83 -29.55
C PRO A 417 -0.27 -8.23 -29.02
N SER A 418 -1.20 -9.19 -29.16
CA SER A 418 -0.92 -10.58 -28.79
C SER A 418 0.37 -11.08 -29.44
N GLY A 419 1.22 -11.74 -28.67
CA GLY A 419 2.55 -12.19 -29.12
C GLY A 419 3.67 -11.14 -29.02
N GLN A 420 3.35 -9.88 -28.73
CA GLN A 420 4.33 -8.80 -28.56
C GLN A 420 4.47 -8.34 -27.09
N VAL A 421 5.51 -7.55 -26.85
CA VAL A 421 5.84 -6.83 -25.62
C VAL A 421 6.28 -5.40 -25.94
N ASN A 422 6.06 -4.47 -25.02
CA ASN A 422 6.57 -3.11 -25.13
C ASN A 422 8.02 -3.06 -24.62
N VAL A 423 8.87 -2.31 -25.32
CA VAL A 423 10.20 -1.94 -24.85
C VAL A 423 10.14 -0.51 -24.31
N TYR A 424 10.46 -0.37 -23.02
CA TYR A 424 10.34 0.85 -22.24
C TYR A 424 11.67 1.62 -22.24
N ARG A 425 11.65 2.93 -22.54
CA ARG A 425 12.85 3.80 -22.54
C ARG A 425 12.94 4.62 -21.26
N PHE A 426 14.17 4.75 -20.75
CA PHE A 426 14.52 5.62 -19.64
C PHE A 426 15.67 6.55 -20.02
N GLY A 427 15.56 7.82 -19.64
CA GLY A 427 16.62 8.83 -19.72
C GLY A 427 17.19 9.17 -18.34
N SER A 428 18.20 10.04 -18.33
CA SER A 428 18.87 10.54 -17.11
C SER A 428 19.49 9.44 -16.22
N MET A 429 19.96 8.34 -16.80
CA MET A 429 20.75 7.34 -16.05
C MET A 429 22.17 7.87 -15.76
N PRO A 430 22.86 7.36 -14.72
CA PRO A 430 24.25 7.69 -14.47
C PRO A 430 25.11 7.51 -15.74
N GLY A 431 26.02 8.45 -16.01
CA GLY A 431 26.81 8.46 -17.25
C GLY A 431 26.07 9.00 -18.47
N ASN A 432 24.92 9.67 -18.28
CA ASN A 432 24.08 10.26 -19.34
C ASN A 432 23.65 9.23 -20.40
N THR A 433 23.36 8.00 -19.94
CA THR A 433 22.94 6.90 -20.82
C THR A 433 21.43 6.71 -20.76
N HIS A 434 20.85 6.27 -21.87
CA HIS A 434 19.47 5.79 -21.88
C HIS A 434 19.47 4.29 -21.54
N PHE A 435 18.34 3.79 -21.06
CA PHE A 435 18.17 2.38 -20.75
C PHE A 435 16.85 1.86 -21.32
N TRP A 436 16.84 0.59 -21.70
CA TRP A 436 15.67 -0.07 -22.27
C TRP A 436 15.37 -1.39 -21.58
N THR A 437 14.08 -1.64 -21.34
CA THR A 437 13.64 -2.89 -20.72
C THR A 437 12.27 -3.33 -21.22
N THR A 438 12.05 -4.64 -21.27
CA THR A 438 10.72 -5.26 -21.42
C THR A 438 10.15 -5.70 -20.07
N ASP A 439 10.98 -5.75 -19.03
CA ASP A 439 10.61 -6.22 -17.70
C ASP A 439 9.86 -5.11 -16.94
N LEU A 440 8.63 -5.42 -16.54
CA LEU A 440 7.78 -4.49 -15.81
C LEU A 440 8.32 -4.21 -14.40
N ASN A 441 8.94 -5.17 -13.72
CA ASN A 441 9.55 -4.97 -12.42
C ASN A 441 10.78 -4.07 -12.50
N GLU A 442 11.64 -4.27 -13.52
CA GLU A 442 12.81 -3.42 -13.78
C GLU A 442 12.36 -1.99 -14.09
N ARG A 443 11.40 -1.82 -15.01
CA ARG A 443 10.77 -0.54 -15.33
C ARG A 443 10.24 0.15 -14.08
N ASP A 444 9.42 -0.56 -13.30
CA ASP A 444 8.75 0.02 -12.13
C ASP A 444 9.77 0.36 -11.03
N SER A 445 10.84 -0.44 -10.90
CA SER A 445 11.94 -0.14 -9.98
C SER A 445 12.68 1.13 -10.39
N MET A 446 12.94 1.32 -11.68
CA MET A 446 13.63 2.51 -12.19
C MET A 446 12.79 3.77 -12.02
N ILE A 447 11.48 3.68 -12.24
CA ILE A 447 10.53 4.77 -11.94
C ILE A 447 10.59 5.13 -10.45
N ARG A 448 10.56 4.12 -9.56
CA ARG A 448 10.68 4.32 -8.11
C ARG A 448 12.00 4.98 -7.70
N SER A 449 13.09 4.59 -8.35
CA SER A 449 14.43 5.17 -8.14
C SER A 449 14.61 6.57 -8.74
N GLY A 450 13.59 7.12 -9.41
CA GLY A 450 13.58 8.51 -9.89
C GLY A 450 14.19 8.72 -11.28
N TYR A 451 14.46 7.66 -12.04
CA TYR A 451 14.91 7.80 -13.43
C TYR A 451 13.79 8.33 -14.32
N ARG A 452 14.16 9.07 -15.37
CA ARG A 452 13.20 9.68 -16.30
C ARG A 452 12.62 8.60 -17.19
N TYR A 453 11.39 8.16 -16.93
CA TYR A 453 10.67 7.29 -17.85
C TYR A 453 10.21 8.08 -19.07
N GLU A 454 10.53 7.62 -20.27
CA GLU A 454 10.24 8.32 -21.53
C GLU A 454 9.14 7.65 -22.35
N GLY A 455 8.63 6.50 -21.89
CA GLY A 455 7.51 5.79 -22.51
C GLY A 455 7.91 4.51 -23.25
N VAL A 456 7.03 4.05 -24.14
CA VAL A 456 7.32 2.92 -25.05
C VAL A 456 8.19 3.43 -26.19
N ALA A 457 9.38 2.86 -26.30
CA ALA A 457 10.34 3.16 -27.35
C ALA A 457 9.96 2.50 -28.68
N TRP A 458 9.57 1.22 -28.59
CA TRP A 458 9.12 0.35 -29.68
C TRP A 458 8.49 -0.93 -29.11
N ARG A 459 7.99 -1.80 -29.99
CA ARG A 459 7.49 -3.14 -29.65
C ARG A 459 8.48 -4.23 -30.05
N ALA A 460 8.40 -5.38 -29.40
CA ALA A 460 9.20 -6.56 -29.71
C ALA A 460 8.35 -7.82 -29.57
N TYR A 461 8.82 -8.96 -30.09
CA TYR A 461 8.18 -10.24 -29.84
C TYR A 461 8.46 -10.72 -28.41
N ARG A 462 7.44 -11.29 -27.76
CA ARG A 462 7.53 -11.80 -26.38
C ARG A 462 8.47 -12.99 -26.28
N ASN A 463 8.31 -13.94 -27.20
CA ASN A 463 9.05 -15.19 -27.25
C ASN A 463 9.73 -15.32 -28.60
N THR A 464 10.75 -16.17 -28.66
CA THR A 464 11.35 -16.61 -29.91
C THR A 464 10.27 -17.15 -30.85
N GLN A 465 10.17 -16.54 -32.02
CA GLN A 465 9.40 -17.07 -33.15
C GLN A 465 10.34 -17.87 -34.05
N SER A 466 9.82 -18.48 -35.11
CA SER A 466 10.65 -19.05 -36.18
C SER A 466 11.73 -18.05 -36.61
N ALA A 467 12.93 -18.55 -36.97
CA ALA A 467 14.08 -17.70 -37.31
C ALA A 467 13.80 -16.70 -38.45
N ASN A 468 12.82 -16.99 -39.32
CA ASN A 468 12.36 -16.11 -40.39
C ASN A 468 11.43 -14.96 -39.93
N ILE A 469 10.97 -14.99 -38.67
CA ILE A 469 10.03 -14.02 -38.09
C ILE A 469 10.72 -13.15 -37.05
N SER A 470 11.53 -13.75 -36.17
CA SER A 470 12.21 -13.01 -35.10
C SER A 470 13.67 -13.38 -34.93
N LYS A 471 14.48 -12.41 -34.48
CA LYS A 471 15.87 -12.59 -34.08
C LYS A 471 16.12 -12.00 -32.69
N PRO A 472 17.02 -12.59 -31.88
CA PRO A 472 17.30 -12.09 -30.54
C PRO A 472 18.04 -10.75 -30.57
N VAL A 473 17.76 -9.91 -29.58
CA VAL A 473 18.56 -8.74 -29.22
C VAL A 473 19.13 -8.99 -27.82
N TYR A 474 20.45 -8.97 -27.71
CA TYR A 474 21.20 -9.24 -26.50
C TYR A 474 21.43 -7.97 -25.70
N ARG A 475 21.40 -8.08 -24.37
CA ARG A 475 21.87 -7.03 -23.45
C ARG A 475 23.20 -7.43 -22.84
N LEU A 476 24.13 -6.49 -22.81
CA LEU A 476 25.43 -6.64 -22.16
C LEU A 476 25.62 -5.51 -21.16
N TYR A 477 26.24 -5.81 -20.02
CA TYR A 477 26.61 -4.85 -19.00
C TYR A 477 28.12 -4.77 -18.82
N SER A 478 28.64 -3.55 -18.74
CA SER A 478 30.02 -3.27 -18.35
C SER A 478 30.06 -2.71 -16.94
N ALA A 479 30.53 -3.51 -15.98
CA ALA A 479 30.69 -3.07 -14.59
C ALA A 479 31.73 -1.92 -14.44
N PRO A 480 32.90 -1.96 -15.12
CA PRO A 480 33.87 -0.85 -15.04
C PRO A 480 33.31 0.46 -15.59
N MET A 481 32.55 0.41 -16.70
CA MET A 481 32.02 1.62 -17.35
C MET A 481 30.66 2.05 -16.80
N LYS A 482 29.97 1.17 -16.06
CA LYS A 482 28.58 1.31 -15.60
C LYS A 482 27.61 1.57 -16.77
N LYS A 483 27.77 0.81 -17.87
CA LYS A 483 27.00 0.98 -19.11
C LYS A 483 26.36 -0.31 -19.59
N HIS A 484 25.23 -0.18 -20.26
CA HIS A 484 24.59 -1.25 -21.01
C HIS A 484 24.80 -1.07 -22.52
N LEU A 485 24.85 -2.18 -23.24
CA LEU A 485 24.83 -2.25 -24.70
C LEU A 485 23.72 -3.20 -25.14
N PHE A 486 23.02 -2.85 -26.21
CA PHE A 486 22.04 -3.71 -26.87
C PHE A 486 22.50 -4.02 -28.28
N THR A 487 22.46 -5.29 -28.69
CA THR A 487 22.90 -5.70 -30.03
C THR A 487 22.12 -6.89 -30.57
N ALA A 488 21.81 -6.85 -31.86
CA ALA A 488 21.30 -8.01 -32.60
C ALA A 488 22.44 -8.82 -33.28
N ASP A 489 23.68 -8.34 -33.22
CA ASP A 489 24.85 -9.02 -33.78
C ASP A 489 25.39 -10.04 -32.77
N THR A 490 25.27 -11.32 -33.12
CA THR A 490 25.80 -12.43 -32.32
C THR A 490 27.31 -12.33 -32.15
N ASN A 491 28.05 -11.89 -33.17
CA ASN A 491 29.50 -11.76 -33.13
C ASN A 491 29.93 -10.61 -32.21
N GLU A 492 29.27 -9.44 -32.25
CA GLU A 492 29.52 -8.33 -31.31
C GLU A 492 29.31 -8.80 -29.86
N ARG A 493 28.22 -9.52 -29.59
CA ARG A 493 27.95 -10.10 -28.27
C ARG A 493 29.03 -11.09 -27.86
N ASP A 494 29.42 -12.01 -28.74
CA ASP A 494 30.39 -13.07 -28.42
C ASP A 494 31.80 -12.54 -28.21
N VAL A 495 32.23 -11.56 -29.01
CA VAL A 495 33.54 -10.91 -28.86
C VAL A 495 33.57 -10.11 -27.54
N LEU A 496 32.56 -9.29 -27.26
CA LEU A 496 32.53 -8.48 -26.03
C LEU A 496 32.45 -9.36 -24.79
N ASN A 497 31.65 -10.42 -24.81
CA ASN A 497 31.49 -11.34 -23.67
C ASN A 497 32.76 -12.17 -23.36
N ARG A 498 33.73 -12.23 -24.28
CA ARG A 498 35.05 -12.83 -24.02
C ARG A 498 36.04 -11.85 -23.37
N THR A 499 35.72 -10.56 -23.34
CA THR A 499 36.55 -9.56 -22.65
C THR A 499 36.29 -9.57 -21.15
N SER A 500 37.22 -9.06 -20.35
CA SER A 500 37.01 -8.89 -18.90
C SER A 500 36.05 -7.76 -18.55
N SER A 501 35.72 -6.89 -19.50
CA SER A 501 35.02 -5.62 -19.27
C SER A 501 33.52 -5.67 -19.51
N TRP A 502 33.02 -6.71 -20.19
CA TRP A 502 31.62 -6.88 -20.55
C TRP A 502 31.10 -8.25 -20.16
N LYS A 503 29.86 -8.31 -19.69
CA LYS A 503 29.14 -9.56 -19.45
C LYS A 503 27.81 -9.53 -20.17
N SER A 504 27.50 -10.62 -20.88
CA SER A 504 26.17 -10.83 -21.44
C SER A 504 25.18 -11.11 -20.33
N GLU A 505 24.06 -10.39 -20.35
CA GLU A 505 22.91 -10.60 -19.47
C GLU A 505 21.83 -11.45 -20.14
N GLY A 506 22.11 -11.99 -21.33
CA GLY A 506 21.19 -12.79 -22.12
C GLY A 506 20.39 -11.98 -23.15
N ILE A 507 19.26 -12.57 -23.58
CA ILE A 507 18.34 -11.98 -24.56
C ILE A 507 17.43 -11.00 -23.84
N ALA A 508 17.43 -9.73 -24.26
CA ALA A 508 16.53 -8.72 -23.72
C ALA A 508 15.13 -8.76 -24.34
N PHE A 509 15.07 -8.99 -25.66
CA PHE A 509 13.84 -9.09 -26.43
C PHE A 509 14.13 -9.67 -27.82
N HIS A 510 13.08 -9.97 -28.59
CA HIS A 510 13.18 -10.46 -29.96
C HIS A 510 12.68 -9.41 -30.95
N ALA A 511 13.54 -8.96 -31.86
CA ALA A 511 13.19 -8.03 -32.94
C ALA A 511 12.68 -8.79 -34.18
N ALA A 512 12.13 -8.09 -35.17
CA ALA A 512 11.78 -8.69 -36.45
C ALA A 512 13.03 -9.23 -37.17
N ALA A 513 12.94 -10.42 -37.75
CA ALA A 513 14.05 -11.06 -38.47
C ALA A 513 14.42 -10.28 -39.74
N ASN A 514 13.38 -9.83 -40.47
CA ASN A 514 13.50 -9.12 -41.75
C ASN A 514 13.24 -7.62 -41.58
N ASN A 515 13.63 -6.84 -42.59
CA ASN A 515 13.50 -5.38 -42.62
C ASN A 515 12.05 -4.89 -42.86
N THR A 516 11.05 -5.68 -42.48
CA THR A 516 9.62 -5.45 -42.75
C THR A 516 8.96 -4.53 -41.73
N GLY A 517 9.66 -4.23 -40.64
CA GLY A 517 9.18 -3.38 -39.54
C GLY A 517 9.60 -1.91 -39.63
N LYS A 518 9.31 -1.13 -38.59
CA LYS A 518 9.90 0.22 -38.44
C LYS A 518 11.33 0.10 -37.88
N PRO A 519 12.35 0.73 -38.49
CA PRO A 519 13.73 0.61 -38.02
C PRO A 519 13.93 1.26 -36.65
N VAL A 520 14.75 0.60 -35.83
CA VAL A 520 15.34 1.16 -34.60
C VAL A 520 16.79 1.48 -34.91
N HIS A 521 17.12 2.77 -34.98
CA HIS A 521 18.46 3.26 -35.29
C HIS A 521 19.36 3.22 -34.06
N ARG A 522 20.62 2.87 -34.24
CA ARG A 522 21.68 2.98 -33.23
C ARG A 522 22.50 4.23 -33.52
N ILE A 523 22.51 5.17 -32.59
CA ILE A 523 23.25 6.43 -32.69
C ILE A 523 24.37 6.39 -31.66
N TYR A 524 25.61 6.49 -32.13
CA TYR A 524 26.78 6.64 -31.26
C TYR A 524 26.91 8.08 -30.79
N LEU A 525 26.93 8.28 -29.47
CA LEU A 525 27.05 9.61 -28.85
C LEU A 525 28.54 9.94 -28.63
N ASN A 526 29.00 11.03 -29.28
CA ASN A 526 30.41 11.40 -29.32
C ASN A 526 30.97 11.83 -27.95
N SER A 527 30.13 12.42 -27.09
CA SER A 527 30.55 13.01 -25.83
C SER A 527 30.84 11.99 -24.73
N ASN A 528 30.12 10.88 -24.71
CA ASN A 528 30.21 9.89 -23.63
C ASN A 528 30.40 8.46 -24.14
N HIS A 529 30.59 8.23 -25.43
CA HIS A 529 30.76 6.90 -26.03
C HIS A 529 29.64 5.94 -25.60
N ALA A 530 28.40 6.43 -25.64
CA ALA A 530 27.20 5.64 -25.38
C ALA A 530 26.40 5.46 -26.67
N HIS A 531 25.48 4.50 -26.66
CA HIS A 531 24.57 4.28 -27.78
C HIS A 531 23.17 4.71 -27.37
N LEU A 532 22.53 5.50 -28.24
CA LEU A 532 21.10 5.80 -28.19
C LEU A 532 20.38 4.91 -29.22
N PHE A 533 19.25 4.33 -28.82
CA PHE A 533 18.38 3.58 -29.73
C PHE A 533 17.04 4.31 -29.89
N SER A 534 16.63 4.56 -31.13
CA SER A 534 15.41 5.32 -31.42
C SER A 534 14.71 4.90 -32.69
N THR A 535 13.38 4.95 -32.68
CA THR A 535 12.53 4.87 -33.89
C THR A 535 12.12 6.25 -34.40
N ASP A 536 12.49 7.32 -33.69
CA ASP A 536 12.17 8.68 -34.10
C ASP A 536 13.24 9.21 -35.06
N THR A 537 12.84 9.41 -36.31
CA THR A 537 13.71 9.97 -37.34
C THR A 537 14.10 11.41 -37.05
N ASN A 538 13.27 12.18 -36.33
CA ASN A 538 13.57 13.56 -35.96
C ASN A 538 14.64 13.62 -34.87
N GLU A 539 14.53 12.79 -33.83
CA GLU A 539 15.57 12.65 -32.79
C GLU A 539 16.92 12.28 -33.41
N ARG A 540 16.94 11.25 -34.26
CA ARG A 540 18.13 10.84 -35.00
C ARG A 540 18.70 11.98 -35.85
N ASN A 541 17.88 12.60 -36.70
CA ASN A 541 18.33 13.65 -37.61
C ASN A 541 18.87 14.87 -36.85
N ALA A 542 18.25 15.23 -35.71
CA ALA A 542 18.71 16.32 -34.87
C ALA A 542 20.10 16.03 -34.27
N LEU A 543 20.31 14.83 -33.74
CA LEU A 543 21.60 14.42 -33.14
C LEU A 543 22.73 14.35 -34.17
N VAL A 544 22.43 13.85 -35.37
CA VAL A 544 23.41 13.79 -36.47
C VAL A 544 23.73 15.20 -36.98
N ARG A 545 22.71 16.02 -37.25
CA ARG A 545 22.89 17.38 -37.79
C ARG A 545 23.67 18.29 -36.84
N THR A 546 23.50 18.11 -35.53
CA THR A 546 24.20 18.91 -34.51
C THR A 546 25.61 18.39 -34.19
N GLY A 547 26.03 17.27 -34.79
CA GLY A 547 27.34 16.65 -34.50
C GLY A 547 27.42 15.97 -33.13
N ILE A 548 26.32 15.90 -32.37
CA ILE A 548 26.27 15.25 -31.06
C ILE A 548 26.40 13.73 -31.19
N GLY A 549 25.86 13.16 -32.28
CA GLY A 549 25.93 11.72 -32.53
C GLY A 549 26.20 11.36 -33.98
N ARG A 550 26.66 10.12 -34.18
CA ARG A 550 26.84 9.47 -35.48
C ARG A 550 25.82 8.36 -35.62
N ASP A 551 25.00 8.41 -36.68
CA ASP A 551 24.10 7.30 -37.00
C ASP A 551 24.91 6.10 -37.49
N GLU A 552 24.71 4.95 -36.84
CA GLU A 552 25.34 3.68 -37.20
C GLU A 552 24.37 2.78 -38.00
N GLY A 553 23.19 3.32 -38.34
CA GLY A 553 22.18 2.64 -39.14
C GLY A 553 21.15 1.90 -38.29
N ALA A 554 20.32 1.10 -38.98
CA ALA A 554 19.29 0.28 -38.34
C ALA A 554 19.94 -0.89 -37.61
N ALA A 555 19.85 -0.90 -36.28
CA ALA A 555 20.33 -2.02 -35.48
C ALA A 555 19.36 -3.21 -35.50
N TRP A 556 18.06 -2.92 -35.57
CA TRP A 556 16.99 -3.91 -35.78
C TRP A 556 15.68 -3.23 -36.20
N TYR A 557 14.63 -4.02 -36.41
CA TYR A 557 13.30 -3.57 -36.81
C TYR A 557 12.26 -4.04 -35.78
N GLN A 558 11.32 -3.16 -35.41
CA GLN A 558 10.18 -3.54 -34.56
C GLN A 558 9.09 -4.23 -35.38
N PRO A 559 8.39 -5.26 -34.84
CA PRO A 559 7.35 -5.99 -35.54
C PRO A 559 6.02 -5.24 -35.67
#